data_AF-A0A963U2A4-F1
#
_entry.id   AF-A0A963U2A4-F1
#
_cell.length_a   1.000
_cell.length_b   1.000
_cell.length_c   1.000
_cell.angle_alpha   90.00
_cell.angle_beta   90.00
_cell.angle_gamma   90.00
#
_symmetry.space_group_name_H-M   'P 1'
#
loop_
_entity.id
_entity.type
_entity.pdbx_description
1 polymer ?
#
loop_
_entity_poly.entity_id
_entity_poly.type
_entity_poly.pdbx_seq_one_letter_code
_entity_poly.pdbx_strand_id
1 'polypeptide(L)'
;MKVRSANTLVLATLAMNSLAAASAIASEIKPGDDIEISYSEKTVGAGGNAWVAEKPETVRRGVIDKVEVCHGRYVNAVTFFYNGRRGTKFGGPGGDCEFFEVPKTTFINEVIVWRGDWINAIQFITEGGDDSKRFGDPAGGERVPIQDPEGGSLRQVNGKWGDYVNQLELMFALPYYVDDIDIKVDQPIKKMRFSKPRQIDVNIGDNCANPAGTVRFNNTFTKSATQSHTFRFANTTGVALSTKFKVGAPIIAEGEVEVSASTSFEFETTDGAEKTDTISRNYDYVVPKGRRIDAAFMVKEAEVKLPFSYNLYHYRNGDKRDHLPPRNYTGVYEGVLIASAETKLYEVDCRTGQRVKEIASADDIETSSSPTPEPKPAAAASGSSSAPVNRPADAPEASAPAAEIALAPPPSASDQAAVTKIAAVVTSDGAVFSHEADGYWYELSSSGEKRFTFEETDRTEDCIYLVDVSRGVLIVLNLARNVVQYASDPDAEPFDLYDIISVE
;
A
#
# COMPACT_ATOMS: atom_id res chain seq x y z
N MET A 1 -7.09 -66.78 31.89
CA MET A 1 -7.91 -66.26 30.78
C MET A 1 -7.41 -64.87 30.45
N LYS A 2 -6.64 -64.70 29.38
CA LYS A 2 -6.01 -63.42 28.97
C LYS A 2 -6.58 -63.04 27.62
N VAL A 3 -7.29 -61.93 27.55
CA VAL A 3 -7.70 -61.28 26.29
C VAL A 3 -6.80 -60.05 26.13
N ARG A 4 -6.02 -59.99 25.05
CA ARG A 4 -5.27 -58.80 24.63
C ARG A 4 -5.98 -58.17 23.43
N SER A 5 -6.20 -56.87 23.56
CA SER A 5 -6.74 -55.93 22.59
C SER A 5 -5.88 -55.86 21.32
N ALA A 6 -6.53 -56.01 20.17
CA ALA A 6 -6.01 -55.71 18.85
C ALA A 6 -7.01 -54.76 18.17
N ASN A 7 -6.86 -53.44 18.38
CA ASN A 7 -7.67 -52.44 17.65
C ASN A 7 -7.01 -51.06 17.51
N THR A 8 -5.69 -50.94 17.73
CA THR A 8 -5.00 -49.63 17.67
C THR A 8 -4.16 -49.43 16.40
N LEU A 9 -4.02 -50.44 15.53
CA LEU A 9 -3.08 -50.39 14.41
C LEU A 9 -3.68 -50.00 13.05
N VAL A 10 -5.00 -49.88 12.92
CA VAL A 10 -5.66 -49.63 11.60
C VAL A 10 -5.92 -48.14 11.35
N LEU A 11 -6.04 -47.31 12.40
CA LEU A 11 -6.27 -45.86 12.21
C LEU A 11 -5.01 -45.08 11.78
N ALA A 12 -3.81 -45.56 12.10
CA ALA A 12 -2.57 -44.87 11.74
C ALA A 12 -2.25 -44.96 10.23
N THR A 13 -2.69 -46.03 9.56
CA THR A 13 -2.38 -46.25 8.13
C THR A 13 -3.34 -45.50 7.20
N LEU A 14 -4.58 -45.22 7.62
CA LEU A 14 -5.51 -44.40 6.83
C LEU A 14 -5.17 -42.89 6.90
N ALA A 15 -4.62 -42.39 8.00
CA ALA A 15 -4.19 -40.99 8.11
C ALA A 15 -2.94 -40.66 7.28
N MET A 16 -2.02 -41.62 7.10
CA MET A 16 -0.82 -41.42 6.28
C MET A 16 -1.11 -41.42 4.78
N ASN A 17 -2.14 -42.14 4.32
CA ASN A 17 -2.54 -42.15 2.91
C ASN A 17 -3.37 -40.93 2.49
N SER A 18 -4.02 -40.20 3.43
CA SER A 18 -4.74 -38.96 3.09
C SER A 18 -3.81 -37.74 3.00
N LEU A 19 -2.68 -37.70 3.73
CA LEU A 19 -1.66 -36.65 3.55
C LEU A 19 -0.88 -36.81 2.24
N ALA A 20 -0.62 -38.04 1.79
CA ALA A 20 0.06 -38.29 0.52
C ALA A 20 -0.80 -37.91 -0.71
N ALA A 21 -2.13 -37.99 -0.61
CA ALA A 21 -3.03 -37.60 -1.69
C ALA A 21 -3.21 -36.08 -1.82
N ALA A 22 -3.09 -35.32 -0.73
CA ALA A 22 -3.09 -33.84 -0.77
C ALA A 22 -1.77 -33.27 -1.32
N SER A 23 -0.67 -34.02 -1.24
CA SER A 23 0.66 -33.61 -1.74
C SER A 23 0.87 -33.81 -3.24
N ALA A 24 -0.06 -34.47 -3.95
CA ALA A 24 0.15 -34.90 -5.35
C ALA A 24 -0.60 -34.07 -6.41
N ILE A 25 -1.38 -33.05 -6.02
CA ILE A 25 -2.14 -32.19 -6.97
C ILE A 25 -1.61 -30.74 -7.01
N ALA A 26 -0.76 -30.33 -6.06
CA ALA A 26 -0.03 -29.09 -6.20
C ALA A 26 1.18 -29.33 -7.13
N SER A 27 0.95 -29.32 -8.44
CA SER A 27 2.03 -28.93 -9.36
C SER A 27 2.58 -27.62 -8.81
N GLU A 28 3.87 -27.62 -8.49
CA GLU A 28 4.61 -26.55 -7.84
C GLU A 28 4.43 -25.25 -8.64
N ILE A 29 3.39 -24.47 -8.30
CA ILE A 29 3.19 -23.14 -8.85
C ILE A 29 4.36 -22.32 -8.34
N LYS A 30 5.26 -21.95 -9.25
CA LYS A 30 6.46 -21.21 -8.86
C LYS A 30 6.09 -19.75 -8.67
N PRO A 31 6.73 -19.04 -7.72
CA PRO A 31 6.69 -17.59 -7.72
C PRO A 31 7.07 -17.08 -9.12
N GLY A 32 6.11 -16.50 -9.83
CA GLY A 32 6.28 -16.10 -11.24
C GLY A 32 5.35 -16.78 -12.24
N ASP A 33 4.54 -17.76 -11.84
CA ASP A 33 3.52 -18.31 -12.74
C ASP A 33 2.42 -17.27 -12.97
N ASP A 34 2.19 -16.95 -14.24
CA ASP A 34 1.20 -15.95 -14.63
C ASP A 34 -0.21 -16.43 -14.29
N ILE A 35 -1.04 -15.54 -13.73
CA ILE A 35 -2.48 -15.76 -13.67
C ILE A 35 -2.96 -15.84 -15.12
N GLU A 36 -3.35 -17.04 -15.55
CA GLU A 36 -3.99 -17.23 -16.84
C GLU A 36 -5.38 -16.58 -16.79
N ILE A 37 -5.49 -15.41 -17.41
CA ILE A 37 -6.73 -14.67 -17.55
C ILE A 37 -7.36 -15.07 -18.89
N SER A 38 -8.57 -15.63 -18.85
CA SER A 38 -9.37 -15.84 -20.05
C SER A 38 -10.05 -14.54 -20.44
N TYR A 39 -9.93 -14.15 -21.72
CA TYR A 39 -10.56 -12.95 -22.24
C TYR A 39 -11.76 -13.27 -23.14
N SER A 40 -12.78 -12.43 -23.08
CA SER A 40 -13.78 -12.31 -24.15
C SER A 40 -13.40 -11.13 -25.06
N GLU A 41 -13.30 -11.40 -26.36
CA GLU A 41 -12.84 -10.42 -27.35
C GLU A 41 -14.03 -9.83 -28.12
N LYS A 42 -14.07 -8.51 -28.26
CA LYS A 42 -15.09 -7.78 -29.02
C LYS A 42 -14.46 -6.68 -29.85
N THR A 43 -14.64 -6.72 -31.17
CA THR A 43 -14.10 -5.72 -32.08
C THR A 43 -15.19 -4.77 -32.61
N VAL A 44 -14.91 -3.47 -32.71
CA VAL A 44 -15.81 -2.43 -33.22
C VAL A 44 -15.06 -1.44 -34.11
N GLY A 45 -15.73 -0.95 -35.16
CA GLY A 45 -15.18 0.00 -36.13
C GLY A 45 -14.64 -0.66 -37.40
N ALA A 46 -14.07 0.14 -38.29
CA ALA A 46 -13.53 -0.29 -39.58
C ALA A 46 -12.37 0.61 -40.05
N GLY A 47 -11.51 0.09 -40.94
CA GLY A 47 -10.39 0.84 -41.52
C GLY A 47 -9.20 1.06 -40.56
N GLY A 48 -8.35 2.04 -40.88
CA GLY A 48 -7.16 2.39 -40.10
C GLY A 48 -5.87 1.66 -40.54
N ASN A 49 -4.77 1.99 -39.87
CA ASN A 49 -3.45 1.40 -40.10
C ASN A 49 -3.35 -0.04 -39.56
N ALA A 50 -2.11 -0.55 -39.47
CA ALA A 50 -1.81 -1.83 -38.84
C ALA A 50 -2.36 -1.90 -37.41
N TRP A 51 -2.70 -3.12 -37.00
CA TRP A 51 -3.10 -3.41 -35.63
C TRP A 51 -1.97 -3.08 -34.68
N VAL A 52 -2.30 -2.47 -33.56
CA VAL A 52 -1.38 -2.38 -32.43
C VAL A 52 -2.10 -2.90 -31.20
N ALA A 53 -1.39 -3.74 -30.48
CA ALA A 53 -1.85 -4.29 -29.23
C ALA A 53 -1.30 -3.45 -28.06
N GLU A 54 -2.05 -3.40 -26.97
CA GLU A 54 -1.50 -2.97 -25.70
C GLU A 54 -0.33 -3.90 -25.33
N LYS A 55 0.71 -3.32 -24.72
CA LYS A 55 1.88 -4.11 -24.34
C LYS A 55 1.53 -5.05 -23.18
N PRO A 56 1.93 -6.34 -23.21
CA PRO A 56 1.61 -7.28 -22.13
C PRO A 56 2.07 -6.79 -20.75
N GLU A 57 3.24 -6.15 -20.67
CA GLU A 57 3.75 -5.55 -19.43
C GLU A 57 2.90 -4.39 -18.91
N THR A 58 2.13 -3.71 -19.76
CA THR A 58 1.16 -2.69 -19.36
C THR A 58 -0.09 -3.34 -18.81
N VAL A 59 -0.66 -4.33 -19.51
CA VAL A 59 -1.87 -5.06 -19.06
C VAL A 59 -1.64 -5.76 -17.72
N ARG A 60 -0.43 -6.29 -17.50
CA ARG A 60 0.01 -6.87 -16.22
C ARG A 60 0.11 -5.87 -15.07
N ARG A 61 -0.17 -4.57 -15.27
CA ARG A 61 -0.16 -3.52 -14.23
C ARG A 61 -1.50 -3.22 -13.59
N GLY A 62 -2.63 -3.65 -14.16
CA GLY A 62 -3.88 -3.31 -13.48
C GLY A 62 -5.18 -3.75 -14.14
N VAL A 63 -6.26 -3.45 -13.42
CA VAL A 63 -7.46 -2.93 -14.07
C VAL A 63 -7.15 -1.54 -14.64
N ILE A 64 -7.98 -1.11 -15.58
CA ILE A 64 -7.97 0.27 -16.05
C ILE A 64 -8.54 1.16 -14.93
N ASP A 65 -7.77 2.12 -14.46
CA ASP A 65 -8.17 3.05 -13.38
C ASP A 65 -8.42 4.47 -13.88
N LYS A 66 -7.95 4.80 -15.08
CA LYS A 66 -8.20 6.09 -15.73
C LYS A 66 -8.16 5.93 -17.25
N VAL A 67 -8.97 6.73 -17.94
CA VAL A 67 -9.01 6.80 -19.40
C VAL A 67 -8.85 8.25 -19.83
N GLU A 68 -7.89 8.50 -20.72
CA GLU A 68 -7.75 9.77 -21.43
C GLU A 68 -8.37 9.63 -22.82
N VAL A 69 -9.30 10.52 -23.16
CA VAL A 69 -9.93 10.56 -24.49
C VAL A 69 -9.73 11.93 -25.10
N CYS A 70 -8.93 12.01 -26.16
CA CYS A 70 -8.82 13.21 -26.98
C CYS A 70 -9.91 13.17 -28.05
N HIS A 71 -10.80 14.16 -28.04
CA HIS A 71 -11.98 14.16 -28.89
C HIS A 71 -12.35 15.54 -29.41
N GLY A 72 -13.11 15.56 -30.49
CA GLY A 72 -13.73 16.74 -31.06
C GLY A 72 -15.01 16.31 -31.76
N ARG A 73 -15.05 16.47 -33.09
CA ARG A 73 -16.12 15.86 -33.90
C ARG A 73 -16.03 14.33 -33.95
N TYR A 74 -14.87 13.75 -33.64
CA TYR A 74 -14.65 12.30 -33.60
C TYR A 74 -13.76 11.97 -32.40
N VAL A 75 -13.58 10.69 -32.11
CA VAL A 75 -12.56 10.27 -31.14
C VAL A 75 -11.20 10.30 -31.84
N ASN A 76 -10.40 11.31 -31.52
CA ASN A 76 -9.07 11.50 -32.09
C ASN A 76 -8.08 10.49 -31.52
N ALA A 77 -8.07 10.33 -30.20
CA ALA A 77 -7.26 9.34 -29.53
C ALA A 77 -7.86 8.86 -28.21
N VAL A 78 -7.47 7.66 -27.79
CA VAL A 78 -7.75 7.10 -26.48
C VAL A 78 -6.49 6.50 -25.88
N THR A 79 -6.26 6.76 -24.59
CA THR A 79 -5.18 6.17 -23.80
C THR A 79 -5.75 5.60 -22.52
N PHE A 80 -5.42 4.35 -22.21
CA PHE A 80 -5.82 3.69 -20.96
C PHE A 80 -4.68 3.75 -19.96
N PHE A 81 -5.00 3.95 -18.69
CA PHE A 81 -4.05 3.94 -17.59
C PHE A 81 -4.31 2.71 -16.73
N TYR A 82 -3.23 2.08 -16.29
CA TYR A 82 -3.23 0.85 -15.54
C TYR A 82 -2.41 1.09 -14.27
N ASN A 83 -3.11 1.21 -13.14
CA ASN A 83 -2.51 1.52 -11.85
C ASN A 83 -1.65 2.80 -11.92
N GLY A 84 -2.26 3.90 -12.35
CA GLY A 84 -1.66 5.22 -12.52
C GLY A 84 -0.73 5.36 -13.73
N ARG A 85 -0.31 4.25 -14.35
CA ARG A 85 0.67 4.29 -15.44
C ARG A 85 0.00 4.32 -16.80
N ARG A 86 0.48 5.22 -17.67
CA ARG A 86 0.02 5.37 -19.04
C ARG A 86 0.28 4.10 -19.86
N GLY A 87 -0.75 3.62 -20.56
CA GLY A 87 -0.67 2.55 -21.55
C GLY A 87 -0.45 3.07 -22.97
N THR A 88 -0.85 2.27 -23.95
CA THR A 88 -0.70 2.61 -25.37
C THR A 88 -1.74 3.63 -25.79
N LYS A 89 -1.31 4.68 -26.50
CA LYS A 89 -2.19 5.68 -27.11
C LYS A 89 -2.64 5.17 -28.48
N PHE A 90 -3.94 5.04 -28.67
CA PHE A 90 -4.57 4.68 -29.93
C PHE A 90 -5.14 5.95 -30.56
N GLY A 91 -4.64 6.41 -31.72
CA GLY A 91 -5.15 7.62 -32.37
C GLY A 91 -4.10 8.66 -32.78
N GLY A 92 -4.58 9.79 -33.29
CA GLY A 92 -3.78 10.91 -33.77
C GLY A 92 -3.58 12.04 -32.74
N PRO A 93 -2.93 13.15 -33.14
CA PRO A 93 -2.59 14.27 -32.25
C PRO A 93 -3.71 15.30 -32.00
N GLY A 94 -4.89 15.14 -32.62
CA GLY A 94 -5.97 16.13 -32.55
C GLY A 94 -6.90 16.00 -31.34
N GLY A 95 -7.84 16.95 -31.23
CA GLY A 95 -8.92 16.96 -30.22
C GLY A 95 -8.50 17.55 -28.87
N ASP A 96 -9.50 17.86 -28.05
CA ASP A 96 -9.32 18.26 -26.66
C ASP A 96 -9.33 17.00 -25.78
N CYS A 97 -8.37 16.87 -24.87
CA CYS A 97 -8.17 15.66 -24.09
C CYS A 97 -8.90 15.72 -22.74
N GLU A 98 -9.85 14.80 -22.63
CA GLU A 98 -10.73 14.45 -21.51
C GLU A 98 -10.15 13.39 -20.58
N PHE A 99 -10.29 13.47 -19.26
CA PHE A 99 -10.08 12.31 -18.38
C PHE A 99 -11.40 11.76 -17.85
N PHE A 100 -11.45 10.43 -17.74
CA PHE A 100 -12.43 9.71 -16.94
C PHE A 100 -11.67 8.87 -15.90
N GLU A 101 -11.85 9.19 -14.63
CA GLU A 101 -11.32 8.39 -13.53
C GLU A 101 -12.32 7.29 -13.18
N VAL A 102 -11.86 6.05 -13.19
CA VAL A 102 -12.67 4.90 -12.78
C VAL A 102 -12.67 4.86 -11.25
N PRO A 103 -13.84 4.86 -10.59
CA PRO A 103 -13.90 4.76 -9.14
C PRO A 103 -13.12 3.54 -8.62
N LYS A 104 -12.32 3.71 -7.56
CA LYS A 104 -11.41 2.68 -7.03
C LYS A 104 -12.08 1.35 -6.63
N THR A 105 -13.39 1.37 -6.42
CA THR A 105 -14.18 0.20 -6.00
C THR A 105 -15.00 -0.42 -7.12
N THR A 106 -14.91 0.12 -8.34
CA THR A 106 -15.65 -0.36 -9.51
C THR A 106 -14.69 -0.64 -10.68
N PHE A 107 -15.24 -1.12 -11.78
CA PHE A 107 -14.50 -1.33 -13.03
C PHE A 107 -15.39 -1.04 -14.22
N ILE A 108 -14.77 -0.73 -15.36
CA ILE A 108 -15.47 -0.58 -16.64
C ILE A 108 -15.99 -1.96 -17.08
N ASN A 109 -17.31 -2.12 -17.17
CA ASN A 109 -17.96 -3.37 -17.56
C ASN A 109 -18.67 -3.28 -18.92
N GLU A 110 -18.99 -2.06 -19.38
CA GLU A 110 -19.54 -1.79 -20.70
C GLU A 110 -18.85 -0.59 -21.34
N VAL A 111 -18.63 -0.67 -22.65
CA VAL A 111 -18.17 0.44 -23.49
C VAL A 111 -19.17 0.64 -24.60
N ILE A 112 -19.74 1.84 -24.67
CA ILE A 112 -20.65 2.23 -25.74
C ILE A 112 -19.87 2.99 -26.79
N VAL A 113 -19.87 2.48 -28.02
CA VAL A 113 -19.19 3.10 -29.15
C VAL A 113 -20.22 3.56 -30.18
N TRP A 114 -20.10 4.80 -30.65
CA TRP A 114 -20.84 5.27 -31.82
C TRP A 114 -19.91 5.23 -33.02
N ARG A 115 -20.20 4.35 -33.98
CA ARG A 115 -19.31 4.11 -35.13
C ARG A 115 -19.89 4.67 -36.43
N GLY A 116 -18.99 5.20 -37.26
CA GLY A 116 -19.19 5.47 -38.68
C GLY A 116 -18.03 4.88 -39.47
N ASP A 117 -17.44 5.68 -40.37
CA ASP A 117 -16.15 5.32 -40.99
C ASP A 117 -15.02 5.26 -39.96
N TRP A 118 -15.17 5.99 -38.84
CA TRP A 118 -14.27 6.03 -37.68
C TRP A 118 -15.09 5.87 -36.39
N ILE A 119 -14.45 5.90 -35.23
CA ILE A 119 -15.16 6.03 -33.95
C ILE A 119 -15.58 7.48 -33.76
N ASN A 120 -16.89 7.75 -33.85
CA ASN A 120 -17.47 9.08 -33.73
C ASN A 120 -17.57 9.52 -32.27
N ALA A 121 -17.96 8.59 -31.40
CA ALA A 121 -18.01 8.83 -29.97
C ALA A 121 -17.78 7.55 -29.15
N ILE A 122 -17.40 7.73 -27.89
CA ILE A 122 -17.20 6.65 -26.92
C ILE A 122 -17.71 7.07 -25.53
N GLN A 123 -18.23 6.12 -24.78
CA GLN A 123 -18.65 6.27 -23.39
C GLN A 123 -18.30 4.98 -22.62
N PHE A 124 -17.83 5.14 -21.38
CA PHE A 124 -17.49 4.05 -20.48
C PHE A 124 -18.54 3.96 -19.37
N ILE A 125 -18.99 2.75 -19.09
CA ILE A 125 -19.97 2.44 -18.05
C ILE A 125 -19.28 1.53 -17.05
N THR A 126 -19.46 1.81 -15.76
CA THR A 126 -18.92 0.99 -14.69
C THR A 126 -19.99 0.10 -14.07
N GLU A 127 -19.56 -0.96 -13.37
CA GLU A 127 -20.47 -1.86 -12.65
C GLU A 127 -21.42 -1.13 -11.66
N GLY A 128 -20.97 0.00 -11.09
CA GLY A 128 -21.74 0.82 -10.15
C GLY A 128 -22.75 1.78 -10.81
N GLY A 129 -22.78 1.86 -12.14
CA GLY A 129 -23.59 2.83 -12.89
C GLY A 129 -23.00 4.24 -12.91
N ASP A 130 -21.73 4.40 -12.49
CA ASP A 130 -21.00 5.64 -12.71
C ASP A 130 -20.55 5.66 -14.18
N ASP A 131 -21.29 6.43 -14.98
CA ASP A 131 -21.04 6.59 -16.40
C ASP A 131 -20.03 7.71 -16.63
N SER A 132 -19.06 7.48 -17.51
CA SER A 132 -18.33 8.60 -18.10
C SER A 132 -19.31 9.46 -18.89
N LYS A 133 -18.96 10.72 -19.12
CA LYS A 133 -19.63 11.46 -20.20
C LYS A 133 -19.35 10.80 -21.55
N ARG A 134 -20.13 11.15 -22.55
CA ARG A 134 -19.85 10.80 -23.95
C ARG A 134 -18.76 11.71 -24.51
N PHE A 135 -17.69 11.12 -25.05
CA PHE A 135 -16.60 11.82 -25.72
C PHE A 135 -16.76 11.69 -27.23
N GLY A 136 -16.61 12.78 -27.99
CA GLY A 136 -16.84 12.84 -29.44
C GLY A 136 -18.19 13.45 -29.84
N ASP A 137 -18.63 13.22 -31.09
CA ASP A 137 -19.85 13.84 -31.64
C ASP A 137 -21.12 13.21 -31.05
N PRO A 138 -21.99 13.99 -30.36
CA PRO A 138 -23.22 13.49 -29.75
C PRO A 138 -24.30 13.07 -30.76
N ALA A 139 -24.24 13.55 -32.01
CA ALA A 139 -25.25 13.26 -33.03
C ALA A 139 -24.82 12.15 -34.01
N GLY A 140 -23.55 11.76 -34.00
CA GLY A 140 -22.97 10.87 -35.01
C GLY A 140 -22.99 9.39 -34.65
N GLY A 141 -23.09 8.55 -35.69
CA GLY A 141 -22.75 7.12 -35.68
C GLY A 141 -23.85 6.15 -35.23
N GLU A 142 -23.69 4.89 -35.59
CA GLU A 142 -24.47 3.76 -35.07
C GLU A 142 -24.03 3.46 -33.63
N ARG A 143 -24.95 3.47 -32.67
CA ARG A 143 -24.68 3.11 -31.27
C ARG A 143 -24.50 1.60 -31.12
N VAL A 144 -23.32 1.19 -30.68
CA VAL A 144 -22.93 -0.21 -30.45
C VAL A 144 -22.52 -0.37 -28.99
N PRO A 145 -23.38 -0.92 -28.12
CA PRO A 145 -22.99 -1.30 -26.77
C PRO A 145 -22.11 -2.56 -26.82
N ILE A 146 -20.99 -2.52 -26.11
CA ILE A 146 -20.04 -3.63 -26.02
C ILE A 146 -19.85 -3.97 -24.55
N GLN A 147 -20.33 -5.14 -24.18
CA GLN A 147 -20.25 -5.68 -22.84
C GLN A 147 -19.84 -7.14 -22.90
N ASP A 148 -19.19 -7.62 -21.85
CA ASP A 148 -18.98 -9.05 -21.66
C ASP A 148 -20.29 -9.70 -21.19
N PRO A 149 -20.84 -10.71 -21.89
CA PRO A 149 -22.03 -11.42 -21.43
C PRO A 149 -21.84 -12.11 -20.07
N GLU A 150 -20.60 -12.36 -19.62
CA GLU A 150 -20.34 -12.92 -18.28
C GLU A 150 -20.05 -11.84 -17.22
N GLY A 151 -20.17 -10.55 -17.57
CA GLY A 151 -19.97 -9.43 -16.64
C GLY A 151 -18.49 -9.17 -16.31
N GLY A 152 -17.60 -9.42 -17.25
CA GLY A 152 -16.18 -9.12 -17.15
C GLY A 152 -15.86 -7.62 -17.05
N SER A 153 -14.69 -7.35 -16.49
CA SER A 153 -14.03 -6.05 -16.47
C SER A 153 -13.21 -5.85 -17.74
N LEU A 154 -13.25 -4.65 -18.33
CA LEU A 154 -12.35 -4.28 -19.41
C LEU A 154 -10.91 -4.30 -18.91
N ARG A 155 -10.08 -5.16 -19.50
CA ARG A 155 -8.70 -5.41 -19.06
C ARG A 155 -7.64 -5.04 -20.09
N GLN A 156 -7.97 -5.12 -21.36
CA GLN A 156 -7.04 -4.81 -22.42
C GLN A 156 -7.79 -4.20 -23.59
N VAL A 157 -7.13 -3.26 -24.25
CA VAL A 157 -7.65 -2.63 -25.47
C VAL A 157 -6.57 -2.71 -26.53
N ASN A 158 -6.94 -3.19 -27.70
CA ASN A 158 -6.12 -3.15 -28.90
C ASN A 158 -6.84 -2.31 -29.95
N GLY A 159 -6.17 -1.91 -31.04
CA GLY A 159 -6.88 -1.16 -32.07
C GLY A 159 -6.10 -0.83 -33.34
N LYS A 160 -6.81 -0.18 -34.25
CA LYS A 160 -6.28 0.49 -35.44
C LYS A 160 -6.61 1.97 -35.38
N TRP A 161 -5.69 2.77 -35.89
CA TRP A 161 -5.88 4.21 -35.97
C TRP A 161 -5.20 4.80 -37.20
N GLY A 162 -5.58 6.03 -37.50
CA GLY A 162 -4.86 6.97 -38.35
C GLY A 162 -4.84 8.32 -37.63
N ASP A 163 -5.39 9.34 -38.26
CA ASP A 163 -5.62 10.64 -37.61
C ASP A 163 -6.68 10.57 -36.49
N TYR A 164 -7.52 9.52 -36.51
CA TYR A 164 -8.58 9.22 -35.56
C TYR A 164 -8.51 7.76 -35.12
N VAL A 165 -9.28 7.40 -34.09
CA VAL A 165 -9.50 6.00 -33.72
C VAL A 165 -10.44 5.35 -34.74
N ASN A 166 -9.97 4.31 -35.43
CA ASN A 166 -10.75 3.64 -36.48
C ASN A 166 -11.45 2.39 -35.97
N GLN A 167 -10.71 1.57 -35.23
CA GLN A 167 -11.16 0.26 -34.77
C GLN A 167 -10.59 -0.02 -33.39
N LEU A 168 -11.41 -0.55 -32.48
CA LEU A 168 -10.98 -1.03 -31.17
C LEU A 168 -11.36 -2.49 -31.02
N GLU A 169 -10.50 -3.25 -30.34
CA GLU A 169 -10.81 -4.56 -29.77
C GLU A 169 -10.72 -4.43 -28.26
N LEU A 170 -11.84 -4.73 -27.62
CA LEU A 170 -12.02 -4.66 -26.19
C LEU A 170 -11.95 -6.09 -25.66
N MET A 171 -11.03 -6.33 -24.73
CA MET A 171 -10.82 -7.62 -24.10
C MET A 171 -11.27 -7.53 -22.65
N PHE A 172 -12.34 -8.24 -22.34
CA PHE A 172 -12.89 -8.30 -20.99
C PHE A 172 -12.44 -9.57 -20.31
N ALA A 173 -12.21 -9.50 -19.00
CA ALA A 173 -11.96 -10.67 -18.18
C ALA A 173 -12.81 -10.62 -16.92
N LEU A 174 -13.20 -11.80 -16.43
CA LEU A 174 -13.99 -11.89 -15.20
C LEU A 174 -13.30 -11.16 -14.04
N PRO A 175 -14.04 -10.34 -13.28
CA PRO A 175 -13.52 -9.84 -12.03
C PRO A 175 -13.23 -11.01 -11.09
N TYR A 176 -12.37 -10.80 -10.10
CA TYR A 176 -12.04 -11.83 -9.13
C TYR A 176 -11.79 -11.24 -7.75
N TYR A 177 -11.94 -12.09 -6.74
CA TYR A 177 -11.58 -11.77 -5.36
C TYR A 177 -10.65 -12.84 -4.79
N VAL A 178 -9.87 -12.42 -3.80
CA VAL A 178 -9.03 -13.31 -3.01
C VAL A 178 -9.77 -13.71 -1.74
N ASP A 179 -9.73 -14.98 -1.42
CA ASP A 179 -10.22 -15.52 -0.15
C ASP A 179 -9.31 -16.67 0.31
N ASP A 180 -9.56 -17.20 1.50
CA ASP A 180 -8.84 -18.34 2.08
C ASP A 180 -7.31 -18.12 2.10
N ILE A 181 -6.86 -16.92 2.50
CA ILE A 181 -5.43 -16.67 2.67
C ILE A 181 -4.93 -17.50 3.86
N ASP A 182 -4.13 -18.50 3.53
CA ASP A 182 -3.51 -19.42 4.47
C ASP A 182 -2.01 -19.16 4.54
N ILE A 183 -1.56 -18.54 5.62
CA ILE A 183 -0.14 -18.30 5.87
C ILE A 183 0.47 -19.60 6.41
N LYS A 184 1.21 -20.27 5.55
CA LYS A 184 1.88 -21.53 5.86
C LYS A 184 3.10 -21.30 6.74
N VAL A 185 2.92 -21.51 8.04
CA VAL A 185 4.02 -21.57 9.03
C VAL A 185 4.52 -23.02 9.16
N ASP A 186 4.78 -23.67 8.03
CA ASP A 186 5.02 -25.12 8.00
C ASP A 186 6.42 -25.51 8.53
N GLN A 187 7.22 -24.53 8.93
CA GLN A 187 8.54 -24.72 9.54
C GLN A 187 8.70 -23.69 10.68
N PRO A 188 9.32 -24.05 11.82
CA PRO A 188 9.86 -23.02 12.71
C PRO A 188 10.76 -22.15 11.85
N ILE A 189 10.51 -20.85 11.81
CA ILE A 189 11.30 -19.91 11.00
C ILE A 189 12.71 -19.85 11.60
N LYS A 190 13.55 -20.83 11.29
CA LYS A 190 14.91 -20.99 11.84
C LYS A 190 15.86 -19.86 11.41
N LYS A 191 15.37 -18.86 10.68
CA LYS A 191 16.14 -17.76 10.09
C LYS A 191 15.41 -16.41 10.18
N MET A 192 14.78 -16.09 11.31
CA MET A 192 14.41 -14.70 11.57
C MET A 192 15.66 -13.83 11.67
N ARG A 193 15.65 -12.67 11.01
CA ARG A 193 16.69 -11.66 11.17
C ARG A 193 16.22 -10.68 12.22
N PHE A 194 16.90 -10.68 13.36
CA PHE A 194 16.63 -9.72 14.41
C PHE A 194 17.47 -8.46 14.20
N SER A 195 16.86 -7.30 14.34
CA SER A 195 17.58 -6.04 14.39
C SER A 195 18.40 -5.94 15.68
N LYS A 196 19.38 -5.03 15.68
CA LYS A 196 20.01 -4.61 16.93
C LYS A 196 18.95 -3.90 17.77
N PRO A 197 18.88 -4.13 19.09
CA PRO A 197 17.96 -3.42 19.95
C PRO A 197 18.07 -1.90 19.74
N ARG A 198 16.95 -1.25 19.43
CA ARG A 198 16.85 0.20 19.22
C ARG A 198 16.27 0.85 20.46
N GLN A 199 16.93 1.90 20.95
CA GLN A 199 16.42 2.72 22.05
C GLN A 199 15.44 3.74 21.49
N ILE A 200 14.20 3.76 21.99
CA ILE A 200 13.14 4.64 21.47
C ILE A 200 13.03 5.94 22.27
N ASP A 201 13.22 5.89 23.59
CA ASP A 201 13.10 7.06 24.45
C ASP A 201 13.87 6.92 25.77
N VAL A 202 14.08 8.06 26.44
CA VAL A 202 14.56 8.18 27.81
C VAL A 202 13.66 9.17 28.57
N ASN A 203 12.87 8.69 29.53
CA ASN A 203 11.99 9.56 30.32
C ASN A 203 12.08 9.24 31.83
N ILE A 204 11.97 10.25 32.70
CA ILE A 204 12.53 10.17 34.07
C ILE A 204 11.83 11.07 35.10
N GLY A 205 11.58 10.50 36.28
CA GLY A 205 11.44 11.24 37.55
C GLY A 205 12.80 11.51 38.22
N ASP A 206 13.06 12.78 38.57
CA ASP A 206 14.33 13.21 39.15
C ASP A 206 14.22 13.51 40.65
N ASN A 207 15.31 13.26 41.39
CA ASN A 207 15.48 13.68 42.78
C ASN A 207 16.77 14.52 42.92
N CYS A 208 17.04 15.35 41.90
CA CYS A 208 18.28 16.10 41.79
C CYS A 208 18.32 17.32 42.71
N ALA A 209 17.18 17.99 42.90
CA ALA A 209 17.08 19.22 43.68
C ALA A 209 16.85 18.98 45.19
N ASN A 210 16.50 17.77 45.61
CA ASN A 210 16.13 17.51 46.99
C ASN A 210 17.36 17.37 47.91
N PRO A 211 17.50 18.22 48.93
CA PRO A 211 18.64 18.15 49.85
C PRO A 211 18.55 17.00 50.87
N ALA A 212 17.44 16.25 50.98
CA ALA A 212 17.35 15.14 51.94
C ALA A 212 16.38 14.01 51.51
N GLY A 213 16.80 12.76 51.74
CA GLY A 213 15.93 11.58 51.68
C GLY A 213 15.88 10.86 50.33
N THR A 214 14.83 10.05 50.19
CA THR A 214 14.51 9.31 48.96
C THR A 214 13.12 9.72 48.50
N VAL A 215 12.86 9.67 47.19
CA VAL A 215 11.53 9.94 46.62
C VAL A 215 11.06 8.70 45.88
N ARG A 216 9.82 8.27 46.13
CA ARG A 216 9.19 7.15 45.43
C ARG A 216 8.37 7.70 44.26
N PHE A 217 8.52 7.09 43.10
CA PHE A 217 7.73 7.39 41.91
C PHE A 217 6.97 6.13 41.48
N ASN A 218 5.73 6.32 41.04
CA ASN A 218 4.94 5.30 40.37
C ASN A 218 4.53 5.89 39.02
N ASN A 219 5.24 5.47 37.97
CA ASN A 219 5.09 6.03 36.63
C ASN A 219 4.70 4.94 35.64
N THR A 220 3.74 5.26 34.79
CA THR A 220 3.36 4.48 33.62
C THR A 220 4.20 4.92 32.43
N PHE A 221 4.97 3.99 31.87
CA PHE A 221 5.75 4.20 30.66
C PHE A 221 4.99 3.63 29.49
N THR A 222 4.47 4.52 28.66
CA THR A 222 3.74 4.15 27.44
C THR A 222 4.58 4.55 26.24
N LYS A 223 4.98 3.56 25.45
CA LYS A 223 5.69 3.77 24.19
C LYS A 223 5.07 2.96 23.08
N SER A 224 4.91 3.60 21.93
CA SER A 224 4.48 2.92 20.72
C SER A 224 5.67 2.38 19.95
N ALA A 225 5.48 1.24 19.33
CA ALA A 225 6.35 0.69 18.31
C ALA A 225 5.49 0.22 17.14
N THR A 226 5.95 0.48 15.93
CA THR A 226 5.19 0.20 14.71
C THR A 226 5.64 -1.13 14.12
N GLN A 227 4.68 -1.99 13.82
CA GLN A 227 4.84 -3.19 13.03
C GLN A 227 4.40 -2.91 11.59
N SER A 228 5.05 -3.55 10.63
CA SER A 228 4.65 -3.49 9.22
C SER A 228 4.24 -4.87 8.72
N HIS A 229 3.19 -4.90 7.90
CA HIS A 229 2.60 -6.10 7.34
C HIS A 229 2.36 -5.90 5.84
N THR A 230 3.10 -6.59 4.98
CA THR A 230 2.98 -6.48 3.53
C THR A 230 2.70 -7.85 2.93
N PHE A 231 1.62 -7.96 2.15
CA PHE A 231 1.28 -9.19 1.42
C PHE A 231 1.60 -9.01 -0.05
N ARG A 232 2.61 -9.73 -0.53
CA ARG A 232 2.99 -9.76 -1.94
C ARG A 232 2.40 -11.01 -2.60
N PHE A 233 1.36 -10.83 -3.38
CA PHE A 233 0.78 -11.92 -4.16
C PHE A 233 1.65 -12.17 -5.42
N ALA A 234 1.79 -13.43 -5.86
CA ALA A 234 2.63 -13.76 -7.03
C ALA A 234 2.11 -13.11 -8.32
N ASN A 235 2.99 -12.40 -9.06
CA ASN A 235 2.75 -11.75 -10.36
C ASN A 235 1.44 -10.95 -10.52
N THR A 236 0.81 -10.56 -9.42
CA THR A 236 -0.43 -9.79 -9.39
C THR A 236 -0.18 -8.30 -9.52
N THR A 237 0.89 -7.89 -10.21
CA THR A 237 1.19 -6.46 -10.46
C THR A 237 0.04 -5.72 -11.14
N GLY A 238 -1.02 -6.42 -11.56
CA GLY A 238 -2.21 -5.85 -12.17
C GLY A 238 -3.54 -6.13 -11.53
N VAL A 239 -3.52 -6.35 -10.23
CA VAL A 239 -4.73 -6.57 -9.46
C VAL A 239 -4.96 -5.36 -8.57
N ALA A 240 -5.85 -4.47 -8.99
CA ALA A 240 -6.53 -3.63 -8.03
C ALA A 240 -7.43 -4.55 -7.20
N LEU A 241 -6.85 -5.20 -6.19
CA LEU A 241 -7.60 -5.87 -5.15
C LEU A 241 -8.28 -4.76 -4.36
N SER A 242 -9.47 -4.32 -4.77
CA SER A 242 -10.38 -3.57 -3.88
C SER A 242 -10.97 -4.50 -2.81
N THR A 243 -10.52 -5.75 -2.73
CA THR A 243 -11.09 -6.76 -1.85
C THR A 243 -10.38 -6.70 -0.51
N LYS A 244 -11.07 -6.08 0.44
CA LYS A 244 -10.81 -6.28 1.86
C LYS A 244 -10.76 -7.77 2.15
N PHE A 245 -9.61 -8.29 2.56
CA PHE A 245 -9.47 -9.67 3.02
C PHE A 245 -9.11 -9.69 4.50
N LYS A 246 -9.62 -10.70 5.21
CA LYS A 246 -9.31 -10.95 6.62
C LYS A 246 -8.32 -12.08 6.73
N VAL A 247 -7.13 -11.78 7.23
CA VAL A 247 -6.10 -12.79 7.50
C VAL A 247 -5.52 -12.56 8.89
N GLY A 248 -5.18 -13.65 9.59
CA GLY A 248 -4.44 -13.54 10.85
C GLY A 248 -3.03 -13.04 10.54
N ALA A 249 -2.57 -11.99 11.21
CA ALA A 249 -1.17 -11.59 11.03
C ALA A 249 -0.23 -12.49 11.85
N PRO A 250 0.98 -12.73 11.32
CA PRO A 250 2.07 -13.31 12.10
C PRO A 250 2.41 -12.44 13.31
N ILE A 251 2.61 -13.07 14.45
CA ILE A 251 3.15 -12.49 15.69
C ILE A 251 4.36 -13.32 16.14
N ILE A 252 5.24 -12.71 16.93
CA ILE A 252 6.36 -13.43 17.55
C ILE A 252 6.02 -13.70 19.01
N ALA A 253 5.96 -14.98 19.38
CA ALA A 253 5.79 -15.44 20.74
C ALA A 253 6.95 -16.38 21.09
N GLU A 254 7.68 -16.08 22.17
CA GLU A 254 8.76 -16.95 22.69
C GLU A 254 9.87 -17.30 21.68
N GLY A 255 10.05 -16.49 20.64
CA GLY A 255 11.04 -16.74 19.58
C GLY A 255 10.56 -17.66 18.46
N GLU A 256 9.29 -18.06 18.48
CA GLU A 256 8.61 -18.70 17.36
C GLU A 256 7.61 -17.72 16.73
N VAL A 257 7.36 -17.87 15.43
CA VAL A 257 6.32 -17.09 14.75
C VAL A 257 5.04 -17.91 14.77
N GLU A 258 3.98 -17.31 15.28
CA GLU A 258 2.65 -17.89 15.30
C GLU A 258 1.71 -17.00 14.50
N VAL A 259 0.78 -17.60 13.76
CA VAL A 259 -0.31 -16.84 13.13
C VAL A 259 -1.44 -16.77 14.14
N SER A 260 -1.67 -15.58 14.70
CA SER A 260 -2.73 -15.39 15.68
C SER A 260 -4.08 -15.17 14.98
N ALA A 261 -5.02 -16.09 15.18
CA ALA A 261 -6.40 -15.91 14.71
C ALA A 261 -7.13 -14.76 15.44
N SER A 262 -6.65 -14.34 16.61
CA SER A 262 -7.24 -13.25 17.40
C SER A 262 -6.98 -11.86 16.81
N THR A 263 -6.00 -11.73 15.93
CA THR A 263 -5.64 -10.45 15.31
C THR A 263 -5.92 -10.56 13.82
N SER A 264 -7.21 -10.49 13.46
CA SER A 264 -7.61 -10.43 12.05
C SER A 264 -7.40 -9.02 11.54
N PHE A 265 -6.60 -8.88 10.49
CA PHE A 265 -6.38 -7.61 9.82
C PHE A 265 -7.23 -7.54 8.57
N GLU A 266 -7.83 -6.38 8.33
CA GLU A 266 -8.55 -6.10 7.09
C GLU A 266 -7.62 -5.26 6.21
N PHE A 267 -7.09 -5.88 5.16
CA PHE A 267 -6.18 -5.21 4.22
C PHE A 267 -6.97 -4.75 3.01
N GLU A 268 -6.93 -3.45 2.71
CA GLU A 268 -7.60 -2.87 1.54
C GLU A 268 -6.76 -2.94 0.26
N THR A 269 -5.42 -3.00 0.36
CA THR A 269 -4.54 -3.02 -0.81
C THR A 269 -3.30 -3.90 -0.61
N THR A 270 -2.58 -4.14 -1.70
CA THR A 270 -1.27 -4.82 -1.72
C THR A 270 -0.14 -3.99 -1.12
N ASP A 271 -0.38 -2.73 -0.80
CA ASP A 271 0.66 -1.75 -0.46
C ASP A 271 1.14 -1.84 1.00
N GLY A 272 0.66 -2.87 1.71
CA GLY A 272 0.96 -3.13 3.10
C GLY A 272 0.05 -2.35 4.05
N ALA A 273 0.00 -2.81 5.28
CA ALA A 273 -0.58 -2.06 6.39
C ALA A 273 0.48 -1.91 7.48
N GLU A 274 0.49 -0.75 8.11
CA GLU A 274 1.23 -0.52 9.33
C GLU A 274 0.29 -0.61 10.52
N LYS A 275 0.78 -1.20 11.61
CA LYS A 275 0.08 -1.25 12.88
C LYS A 275 0.99 -0.75 13.97
N THR A 276 0.56 0.31 14.64
CA THR A 276 1.28 0.83 15.81
C THR A 276 0.76 0.15 17.07
N ASP A 277 1.58 -0.69 17.70
CA ASP A 277 1.28 -1.25 19.00
C ASP A 277 1.79 -0.33 20.11
N THR A 278 0.96 -0.09 21.11
CA THR A 278 1.32 0.70 22.29
C THR A 278 1.66 -0.22 23.45
N ILE A 279 2.90 -0.17 23.89
CA ILE A 279 3.43 -0.97 25.00
C ILE A 279 3.45 -0.08 26.23
N SER A 280 2.66 -0.45 27.25
CA SER A 280 2.57 0.28 28.50
C SER A 280 3.03 -0.57 29.69
N ARG A 281 3.97 -0.08 30.48
CA ARG A 281 4.48 -0.74 31.69
C ARG A 281 4.50 0.23 32.86
N ASN A 282 4.05 -0.22 34.03
CA ASN A 282 4.10 0.56 35.27
C ASN A 282 5.34 0.17 36.07
N TYR A 283 6.11 1.17 36.52
CA TYR A 283 7.23 0.95 37.43
C TYR A 283 7.05 1.76 38.71
N ASP A 284 7.26 1.09 39.84
CA ASP A 284 7.38 1.70 41.15
C ASP A 284 8.86 1.62 41.58
N TYR A 285 9.51 2.77 41.73
CA TYR A 285 10.92 2.85 42.07
C TYR A 285 11.23 3.99 43.04
N VAL A 286 12.30 3.82 43.81
CA VAL A 286 12.75 4.78 44.81
C VAL A 286 14.07 5.40 44.36
N VAL A 287 14.10 6.73 44.28
CA VAL A 287 15.25 7.50 43.80
C VAL A 287 16.00 8.12 44.97
N PRO A 288 17.28 7.74 45.19
CA PRO A 288 18.10 8.35 46.24
C PRO A 288 18.33 9.85 46.01
N LYS A 289 18.71 10.56 47.08
CA LYS A 289 19.12 11.97 46.98
C LYS A 289 20.22 12.17 45.94
N GLY A 290 20.08 13.21 45.11
CA GLY A 290 21.10 13.58 44.12
C GLY A 290 21.20 12.59 42.97
N ARG A 291 20.19 11.74 42.79
CA ARG A 291 20.06 10.77 41.69
C ARG A 291 18.81 11.05 40.87
N ARG A 292 18.80 10.53 39.66
CA ARG A 292 17.63 10.40 38.79
C ARG A 292 17.61 9.01 38.15
N ILE A 293 16.47 8.57 37.63
CA ILE A 293 16.34 7.25 37.00
C ILE A 293 16.05 7.34 35.51
N ASP A 294 17.05 7.06 34.69
CA ASP A 294 16.92 7.00 33.23
C ASP A 294 16.25 5.67 32.83
N ALA A 295 15.01 5.71 32.33
CA ALA A 295 14.33 4.54 31.77
C ALA A 295 14.60 4.46 30.25
N ALA A 296 15.38 3.48 29.81
CA ALA A 296 15.64 3.23 28.41
C ALA A 296 14.69 2.14 27.88
N PHE A 297 13.80 2.53 26.96
CA PHE A 297 12.92 1.58 26.28
C PHE A 297 13.62 1.01 25.05
N MET A 298 13.89 -0.28 25.06
CA MET A 298 14.61 -1.02 24.04
C MET A 298 13.64 -1.94 23.30
N VAL A 299 13.54 -1.78 21.98
CA VAL A 299 12.74 -2.67 21.13
C VAL A 299 13.67 -3.48 20.24
N LYS A 300 13.37 -4.77 20.13
CA LYS A 300 14.01 -5.67 19.19
C LYS A 300 12.99 -6.02 18.12
N GLU A 301 13.31 -5.64 16.90
CA GLU A 301 12.46 -5.91 15.74
C GLU A 301 12.95 -7.19 15.05
N ALA A 302 12.06 -7.86 14.34
CA ALA A 302 12.37 -9.02 13.52
C ALA A 302 11.76 -8.84 12.14
N GLU A 303 12.62 -8.98 11.14
CA GLU A 303 12.18 -9.06 9.75
C GLU A 303 11.69 -10.48 9.49
N VAL A 304 10.43 -10.59 9.09
CA VAL A 304 9.76 -11.84 8.79
C VAL A 304 9.40 -11.89 7.32
N LYS A 305 9.75 -13.01 6.68
CA LYS A 305 9.40 -13.32 5.29
C LYS A 305 8.83 -14.72 5.23
N LEU A 306 7.54 -14.83 4.91
CA LEU A 306 6.77 -16.07 4.98
C LEU A 306 6.04 -16.34 3.66
N PRO A 307 6.12 -17.56 3.10
CA PRO A 307 5.22 -17.92 2.02
C PRO A 307 3.78 -18.05 2.54
N PHE A 308 2.80 -17.71 1.72
CA PHE A 308 1.39 -18.01 1.98
C PHE A 308 0.74 -18.58 0.72
N SER A 309 -0.38 -19.29 0.89
CA SER A 309 -1.27 -19.68 -0.20
C SER A 309 -2.59 -18.95 -0.11
N TYR A 310 -3.28 -18.78 -1.24
CA TYR A 310 -4.58 -18.14 -1.29
C TYR A 310 -5.42 -18.70 -2.44
N ASN A 311 -6.74 -18.57 -2.33
CA ASN A 311 -7.68 -18.93 -3.38
C ASN A 311 -8.11 -17.67 -4.14
N LEU A 312 -8.07 -17.76 -5.47
CA LEU A 312 -8.57 -16.72 -6.37
C LEU A 312 -9.88 -17.17 -7.00
N TYR A 313 -10.94 -16.41 -6.75
CA TYR A 313 -12.28 -16.70 -7.25
C TYR A 313 -12.64 -15.70 -8.34
N HIS A 314 -12.76 -16.17 -9.59
CA HIS A 314 -13.31 -15.36 -10.68
C HIS A 314 -14.82 -15.42 -10.63
N TYR A 315 -15.50 -14.29 -10.56
CA TYR A 315 -16.95 -14.23 -10.43
C TYR A 315 -17.62 -13.56 -11.63
N ARG A 316 -18.86 -13.95 -11.87
CA ARG A 316 -19.66 -13.53 -13.02
C ARG A 316 -20.64 -12.46 -12.62
N ASN A 317 -20.91 -11.53 -13.53
CA ASN A 317 -21.98 -10.53 -13.39
C ASN A 317 -21.92 -9.73 -12.08
N GLY A 318 -20.75 -9.54 -11.49
CA GLY A 318 -20.64 -8.87 -10.20
C GLY A 318 -21.02 -9.71 -8.96
N ASP A 319 -21.61 -10.90 -9.13
CA ASP A 319 -22.08 -11.71 -8.02
C ASP A 319 -20.99 -12.65 -7.52
N LYS A 320 -20.41 -12.32 -6.36
CA LYS A 320 -19.41 -13.17 -5.68
C LYS A 320 -19.89 -14.59 -5.40
N ARG A 321 -21.19 -14.88 -5.43
CA ARG A 321 -21.74 -16.24 -5.24
C ARG A 321 -21.75 -17.07 -6.53
N ASP A 322 -21.67 -16.42 -7.69
CA ASP A 322 -21.55 -17.06 -9.00
C ASP A 322 -20.10 -16.96 -9.48
N HIS A 323 -19.26 -17.83 -8.92
CA HIS A 323 -17.84 -17.87 -9.23
C HIS A 323 -17.42 -19.18 -9.91
N LEU A 324 -16.41 -19.09 -10.77
CA LEU A 324 -15.67 -20.25 -11.25
C LEU A 324 -15.01 -20.98 -10.08
N PRO A 325 -14.65 -22.26 -10.23
CA PRO A 325 -13.87 -22.96 -9.21
C PRO A 325 -12.60 -22.17 -8.86
N PRO A 326 -12.25 -22.04 -7.57
CA PRO A 326 -11.08 -21.29 -7.18
C PRO A 326 -9.82 -21.89 -7.77
N ARG A 327 -8.87 -21.02 -8.09
CA ARG A 327 -7.51 -21.40 -8.41
C ARG A 327 -6.61 -21.06 -7.22
N ASN A 328 -5.75 -22.00 -6.85
CA ASN A 328 -4.84 -21.82 -5.73
C ASN A 328 -3.58 -21.13 -6.21
N TYR A 329 -3.13 -20.12 -5.48
CA TYR A 329 -1.90 -19.39 -5.76
C TYR A 329 -1.06 -19.28 -4.51
N THR A 330 0.17 -18.80 -4.69
CA THR A 330 1.12 -18.53 -3.60
C THR A 330 1.51 -17.07 -3.58
N GLY A 331 1.85 -16.55 -2.41
CA GLY A 331 2.42 -15.23 -2.21
C GLY A 331 3.51 -15.26 -1.16
N VAL A 332 4.04 -14.07 -0.86
CA VAL A 332 5.03 -13.85 0.17
C VAL A 332 4.58 -12.72 1.08
N TYR A 333 4.40 -13.02 2.35
CA TYR A 333 4.26 -12.05 3.42
C TYR A 333 5.65 -11.51 3.79
N GLU A 334 5.78 -10.20 3.91
CA GLU A 334 6.95 -9.51 4.42
C GLU A 334 6.50 -8.55 5.53
N GLY A 335 7.22 -8.49 6.63
CA GLY A 335 6.87 -7.57 7.70
C GLY A 335 7.99 -7.38 8.72
N VAL A 336 7.94 -6.25 9.42
CA VAL A 336 8.77 -5.98 10.58
C VAL A 336 7.90 -6.14 11.81
N LEU A 337 8.18 -7.16 12.62
CA LEU A 337 7.44 -7.48 13.83
C LEU A 337 8.23 -7.08 15.06
N ILE A 338 7.55 -6.72 16.14
CA ILE A 338 8.19 -6.51 17.45
C ILE A 338 8.43 -7.88 18.07
N ALA A 339 9.70 -8.29 18.16
CA ALA A 339 10.09 -9.57 18.76
C ALA A 339 10.16 -9.48 20.29
N SER A 340 10.68 -8.37 20.82
CA SER A 340 10.66 -8.09 22.24
C SER A 340 10.70 -6.58 22.51
N ALA A 341 10.17 -6.20 23.67
CA ALA A 341 10.28 -4.85 24.18
C ALA A 341 10.65 -4.91 25.67
N GLU A 342 11.83 -4.40 25.96
CA GLU A 342 12.44 -4.39 27.28
C GLU A 342 12.57 -2.95 27.76
N THR A 343 12.42 -2.72 29.07
CA THR A 343 12.80 -1.44 29.68
C THR A 343 13.94 -1.68 30.63
N LYS A 344 15.01 -0.90 30.48
CA LYS A 344 16.14 -0.90 31.42
C LYS A 344 16.12 0.36 32.24
N LEU A 345 16.24 0.23 33.55
CA LEU A 345 16.28 1.37 34.48
C LEU A 345 17.72 1.61 34.93
N TYR A 346 18.20 2.84 34.74
CA TYR A 346 19.54 3.27 35.13
C TYR A 346 19.46 4.36 36.20
N GLU A 347 20.15 4.15 37.32
CA GLU A 347 20.46 5.22 38.26
C GLU A 347 21.54 6.12 37.67
N VAL A 348 21.27 7.42 37.61
CA VAL A 348 22.18 8.44 37.08
C VAL A 348 22.52 9.45 38.16
N ASP A 349 23.81 9.78 38.28
CA ASP A 349 24.29 10.85 39.14
C ASP A 349 23.87 12.20 38.56
N CYS A 350 23.10 13.00 39.31
CA CYS A 350 22.63 14.28 38.82
C CYS A 350 23.75 15.30 38.56
N ARG A 351 24.90 15.17 39.23
CA ARG A 351 26.01 16.10 39.11
C ARG A 351 26.91 15.76 37.92
N THR A 352 27.18 14.48 37.70
CA THR A 352 28.10 14.04 36.63
C THR A 352 27.39 13.60 35.36
N GLY A 353 26.08 13.32 35.43
CA GLY A 353 25.32 12.72 34.33
C GLY A 353 25.71 11.27 34.04
N GLN A 354 26.58 10.66 34.85
CA GLN A 354 27.04 9.29 34.61
C GLN A 354 26.05 8.26 35.15
N ARG A 355 25.86 7.19 34.38
CA ARG A 355 25.14 5.99 34.83
C ARG A 355 25.95 5.32 35.94
N VAL A 356 25.36 5.26 37.12
CA VAL A 356 25.99 4.72 38.34
C VAL A 356 25.66 3.24 38.49
N LYS A 357 24.41 2.86 38.18
CA LYS A 357 23.92 1.50 38.43
C LYS A 357 22.74 1.16 37.51
N GLU A 358 22.74 -0.04 36.93
CA GLU A 358 21.54 -0.64 36.35
C GLU A 358 20.71 -1.25 37.49
N ILE A 359 19.47 -0.78 37.67
CA ILE A 359 18.64 -1.12 38.83
C ILE A 359 17.93 -2.47 38.62
N ALA A 360 17.41 -2.70 37.42
CA ALA A 360 16.77 -3.94 37.02
C ALA A 360 16.51 -3.97 35.50
N SER A 361 16.44 -5.18 34.94
CA SER A 361 15.61 -5.45 33.76
C SER A 361 14.16 -5.54 34.22
N ALA A 362 13.24 -4.83 33.55
CA ALA A 362 11.83 -4.79 33.91
C ALA A 362 11.16 -6.17 34.03
N ASP A 363 11.65 -7.18 33.31
CA ASP A 363 11.07 -8.53 33.34
C ASP A 363 11.38 -9.30 34.63
N ASP A 364 12.36 -8.85 35.42
CA ASP A 364 12.72 -9.44 36.73
C ASP A 364 11.92 -8.84 37.90
N ILE A 365 11.20 -7.73 37.67
CA ILE A 365 10.33 -7.12 38.68
C ILE A 365 8.93 -7.69 38.45
N GLU A 366 8.57 -8.72 39.22
CA GLU A 366 7.22 -9.31 39.20
C GLU A 366 6.15 -8.21 39.33
N THR A 367 5.50 -7.90 38.20
CA THR A 367 4.27 -7.13 38.19
C THR A 367 3.15 -8.09 38.56
N SER A 368 2.79 -8.09 39.83
CA SER A 368 1.57 -8.73 40.34
C SER A 368 0.33 -7.98 39.81
N SER A 369 -0.03 -8.16 38.55
CA SER A 369 -1.37 -7.82 38.02
C SER A 369 -1.60 -8.46 36.65
N SER A 370 -2.51 -9.43 36.57
CA SER A 370 -3.04 -9.95 35.32
C SER A 370 -3.68 -8.83 34.47
N PRO A 371 -3.57 -8.87 33.13
CA PRO A 371 -4.35 -7.98 32.28
C PRO A 371 -5.85 -8.26 32.50
N THR A 372 -6.59 -7.23 32.88
CA THR A 372 -8.05 -7.32 32.98
C THR A 372 -8.60 -7.32 31.55
N PRO A 373 -9.46 -8.27 31.16
CA PRO A 373 -10.06 -8.28 29.83
C PRO A 373 -10.90 -7.01 29.65
N GLU A 374 -10.69 -6.38 28.50
CA GLU A 374 -11.42 -5.21 28.05
C GLU A 374 -12.95 -5.44 28.15
N PRO A 375 -13.73 -4.49 28.71
CA PRO A 375 -15.16 -4.67 28.88
C PRO A 375 -15.86 -4.71 27.52
N LYS A 376 -16.46 -5.86 27.23
CA LYS A 376 -17.37 -6.08 26.10
C LYS A 376 -18.46 -5.00 26.08
N PRO A 377 -18.70 -4.28 24.96
CA PRO A 377 -19.72 -3.26 24.91
C PRO A 377 -21.11 -3.89 25.13
N ALA A 378 -21.81 -3.40 26.14
CA ALA A 378 -23.17 -3.81 26.46
C ALA A 378 -24.13 -3.32 25.37
N ALA A 379 -24.93 -4.25 24.85
CA ALA A 379 -26.03 -3.96 23.94
C ALA A 379 -27.04 -3.01 24.61
N ALA A 380 -27.20 -1.81 24.05
CA ALA A 380 -28.26 -0.90 24.45
C ALA A 380 -29.57 -1.31 23.77
N ALA A 381 -30.53 -1.71 24.59
CA ALA A 381 -31.88 -2.05 24.21
C ALA A 381 -32.70 -0.82 23.81
N SER A 382 -33.62 -1.06 22.87
CA SER A 382 -34.69 -0.18 22.42
C SER A 382 -35.56 0.36 23.55
N GLY A 383 -35.86 1.66 23.53
CA GLY A 383 -36.83 2.29 24.42
C GLY A 383 -37.45 3.53 23.80
N SER A 384 -38.68 3.38 23.34
CA SER A 384 -39.58 4.40 22.79
C SER A 384 -40.04 5.42 23.83
N SER A 385 -40.08 6.72 23.51
CA SER A 385 -40.93 7.71 24.18
C SER A 385 -40.99 9.06 23.42
N SER A 386 -42.09 9.22 22.69
CA SER A 386 -42.99 10.40 22.65
C SER A 386 -42.44 11.84 22.61
N ALA A 387 -42.72 12.52 21.49
CA ALA A 387 -42.63 13.97 21.29
C ALA A 387 -43.65 14.78 22.12
N PRO A 388 -43.36 16.07 22.35
CA PRO A 388 -44.29 17.06 21.84
C PRO A 388 -43.64 18.22 21.09
N VAL A 389 -44.48 18.74 20.20
CA VAL A 389 -44.37 19.90 19.32
C VAL A 389 -43.94 21.17 20.06
N ASN A 390 -43.01 21.94 19.46
CA ASN A 390 -43.07 23.41 19.40
C ASN A 390 -42.15 23.99 18.30
N ARG A 391 -42.78 24.56 17.26
CA ARG A 391 -42.31 25.74 16.49
C ARG A 391 -42.46 26.98 17.40
N PRO A 392 -41.81 28.15 17.20
CA PRO A 392 -41.41 28.81 15.93
C PRO A 392 -39.96 29.40 16.05
N ALA A 393 -39.37 30.24 15.21
CA ALA A 393 -39.75 31.11 14.11
C ALA A 393 -38.49 31.42 13.27
N ASP A 394 -38.71 31.96 12.08
CA ASP A 394 -37.73 32.40 11.09
C ASP A 394 -36.72 33.46 11.59
N ALA A 395 -35.46 33.34 11.16
CA ALA A 395 -34.55 34.45 10.92
C ALA A 395 -33.49 34.04 9.87
N PRO A 396 -33.07 34.95 8.95
CA PRO A 396 -32.25 34.60 7.80
C PRO A 396 -30.75 34.61 8.14
N GLU A 397 -30.03 33.53 7.81
CA GLU A 397 -28.57 33.52 7.82
C GLU A 397 -28.04 34.16 6.53
N ALA A 398 -27.27 35.23 6.72
CA ALA A 398 -26.48 35.86 5.68
C ALA A 398 -25.29 34.95 5.32
N SER A 399 -25.16 34.62 4.03
CA SER A 399 -23.98 33.91 3.52
C SER A 399 -22.76 34.82 3.58
N ALA A 400 -21.74 34.40 4.34
CA ALA A 400 -20.39 34.96 4.20
C ALA A 400 -19.78 34.47 2.87
N PRO A 401 -19.12 35.35 2.09
CA PRO A 401 -18.41 34.93 0.89
C PRO A 401 -17.15 34.13 1.26
N ALA A 402 -16.94 33.01 0.57
CA ALA A 402 -15.70 32.26 0.59
C ALA A 402 -14.55 33.18 0.14
N ALA A 403 -13.57 33.38 1.01
CA ALA A 403 -12.32 34.03 0.64
C ALA A 403 -11.52 33.06 -0.23
N GLU A 404 -11.46 33.39 -1.51
CA GLU A 404 -10.58 32.79 -2.51
C GLU A 404 -9.12 33.07 -2.13
N ILE A 405 -8.40 32.04 -1.69
CA ILE A 405 -6.95 32.11 -1.51
C ILE A 405 -6.35 32.08 -2.92
N ALA A 406 -6.05 33.26 -3.46
CA ALA A 406 -5.31 33.39 -4.70
C ALA A 406 -3.89 32.83 -4.51
N LEU A 407 -3.60 31.71 -5.18
CA LEU A 407 -2.23 31.24 -5.38
C LEU A 407 -1.44 32.33 -6.10
N ALA A 408 -0.30 32.70 -5.53
CA ALA A 408 0.63 33.62 -6.17
C ALA A 408 1.05 33.05 -7.54
N PRO A 409 1.19 33.89 -8.58
CA PRO A 409 1.69 33.43 -9.86
C PRO A 409 3.11 32.86 -9.72
N PRO A 410 3.48 31.82 -10.49
CA PRO A 410 4.83 31.28 -10.47
C PRO A 410 5.84 32.39 -10.83
N PRO A 411 7.02 32.41 -10.19
CA PRO A 411 8.03 33.40 -10.48
C PRO A 411 8.44 33.33 -11.96
N SER A 412 8.58 34.49 -12.59
CA SER A 412 9.00 34.59 -13.99
C SER A 412 10.42 34.06 -14.17
N ALA A 413 10.68 33.39 -15.30
CA ALA A 413 11.94 32.74 -15.66
C ALA A 413 13.19 33.66 -15.75
N SER A 414 13.11 34.93 -15.34
CA SER A 414 14.22 35.88 -15.39
C SER A 414 14.94 36.13 -14.05
N ASP A 415 14.51 35.51 -12.94
CA ASP A 415 15.14 35.67 -11.62
C ASP A 415 15.99 34.46 -11.17
N GLN A 416 16.44 33.61 -12.10
CA GLN A 416 17.48 32.61 -11.82
C GLN A 416 18.85 33.30 -11.62
N ALA A 417 19.04 33.90 -10.44
CA ALA A 417 20.34 34.17 -9.87
C ALA A 417 21.20 32.90 -9.98
N ALA A 418 22.51 33.04 -10.17
CA ALA A 418 23.46 31.97 -10.46
C ALA A 418 23.31 30.78 -9.48
N VAL A 419 22.41 29.85 -9.80
CA VAL A 419 22.20 28.64 -9.01
C VAL A 419 23.44 27.81 -9.17
N THR A 420 24.10 27.52 -8.05
CA THR A 420 25.27 26.65 -8.01
C THR A 420 24.92 25.36 -8.75
N LYS A 421 25.68 25.07 -9.81
CA LYS A 421 25.42 23.90 -10.64
C LYS A 421 25.89 22.66 -9.88
N ILE A 422 24.97 22.04 -9.15
CA ILE A 422 25.19 20.79 -8.45
C ILE A 422 25.22 19.67 -9.49
N ALA A 423 26.32 18.94 -9.54
CA ALA A 423 26.54 17.83 -10.45
C ALA A 423 26.28 16.48 -9.79
N ALA A 424 26.54 16.37 -8.48
CA ALA A 424 26.25 15.14 -7.74
C ALA A 424 25.90 15.36 -6.27
N VAL A 425 25.16 14.40 -5.70
CA VAL A 425 24.84 14.29 -4.28
C VAL A 425 25.13 12.86 -3.83
N VAL A 426 25.93 12.71 -2.77
CA VAL A 426 26.29 11.41 -2.20
C VAL A 426 25.56 11.21 -0.88
N THR A 427 24.97 10.04 -0.71
CA THR A 427 24.18 9.69 0.47
C THR A 427 24.92 8.73 1.41
N SER A 428 24.43 8.64 2.64
CA SER A 428 25.00 7.83 3.72
C SER A 428 24.99 6.31 3.45
N ASP A 429 24.11 5.81 2.58
CA ASP A 429 24.06 4.40 2.18
C ASP A 429 24.98 4.08 0.99
N GLY A 430 25.62 5.10 0.42
CA GLY A 430 26.55 5.00 -0.71
C GLY A 430 25.88 5.18 -2.08
N ALA A 431 24.60 5.52 -2.17
CA ALA A 431 23.98 5.92 -3.43
C ALA A 431 24.45 7.32 -3.86
N VAL A 432 24.59 7.51 -5.17
CA VAL A 432 24.99 8.80 -5.78
C VAL A 432 23.91 9.27 -6.73
N PHE A 433 23.34 10.45 -6.49
CA PHE A 433 22.47 11.14 -7.43
C PHE A 433 23.32 12.04 -8.31
N SER A 434 23.38 11.78 -9.61
CA SER A 434 24.23 12.52 -10.56
C SER A 434 23.40 13.13 -11.68
N HIS A 435 23.66 14.41 -11.99
CA HIS A 435 23.09 15.12 -13.12
C HIS A 435 24.01 15.04 -14.32
N GLU A 436 23.54 14.42 -15.40
CA GLU A 436 24.34 14.17 -16.59
C GLU A 436 24.06 15.17 -17.73
N ALA A 437 24.84 15.08 -18.80
CA ALA A 437 24.79 16.00 -19.94
C ALA A 437 23.49 15.91 -20.76
N ASP A 438 22.72 14.84 -20.59
CA ASP A 438 21.42 14.63 -21.22
C ASP A 438 20.26 15.35 -20.50
N GLY A 439 20.53 16.01 -19.38
CA GLY A 439 19.54 16.78 -18.62
C GLY A 439 18.72 15.95 -17.64
N TYR A 440 19.09 14.69 -17.41
CA TYR A 440 18.44 13.81 -16.43
C TYR A 440 19.30 13.64 -15.17
N TRP A 441 18.62 13.31 -14.08
CA TRP A 441 19.25 12.83 -12.87
C TRP A 441 19.24 11.30 -12.83
N TYR A 442 20.32 10.72 -12.30
CA TYR A 442 20.47 9.28 -12.15
C TYR A 442 20.84 8.93 -10.72
N GLU A 443 20.17 7.93 -10.14
CA GLU A 443 20.68 7.29 -8.92
C GLU A 443 21.58 6.13 -9.34
N LEU A 444 22.86 6.24 -8.98
CA LEU A 444 23.88 5.26 -9.22
C LEU A 444 24.06 4.39 -7.98
N SER A 445 24.21 3.09 -8.20
CA SER A 445 24.69 2.16 -7.17
C SER A 445 26.11 2.49 -6.73
N SER A 446 26.57 1.87 -5.64
CA SER A 446 27.96 1.99 -5.18
C SER A 446 29.00 1.47 -6.18
N SER A 447 28.59 0.68 -7.18
CA SER A 447 29.43 0.25 -8.31
C SER A 447 29.35 1.18 -9.54
N GLY A 448 28.58 2.26 -9.48
CA GLY A 448 28.40 3.24 -10.56
C GLY A 448 27.36 2.85 -11.62
N GLU A 449 26.61 1.76 -11.41
CA GLU A 449 25.54 1.36 -12.33
C GLU A 449 24.28 2.21 -12.10
N LYS A 450 23.66 2.70 -13.19
CA LYS A 450 22.39 3.43 -13.17
C LYS A 450 21.26 2.51 -12.69
N ARG A 451 20.66 2.85 -11.55
CA ARG A 451 19.49 2.12 -11.00
C ARG A 451 18.19 2.77 -11.41
N PHE A 452 18.15 4.10 -11.35
CA PHE A 452 16.94 4.89 -11.60
C PHE A 452 17.27 6.17 -12.36
N THR A 453 16.26 6.70 -13.05
CA THR A 453 16.33 7.92 -13.84
C THR A 453 15.21 8.85 -13.41
N PHE A 454 15.53 10.12 -13.21
CA PHE A 454 14.60 11.12 -12.73
C PHE A 454 14.62 12.34 -13.64
N GLU A 455 13.44 12.94 -13.81
CA GLU A 455 13.26 14.25 -14.42
C GLU A 455 13.27 15.30 -13.30
N GLU A 456 14.08 16.35 -13.47
CA GLU A 456 14.02 17.50 -12.57
C GLU A 456 12.79 18.34 -12.92
N THR A 457 11.85 18.44 -11.99
CA THR A 457 10.59 19.18 -12.19
C THR A 457 10.66 20.60 -11.65
N ASP A 458 11.45 20.83 -10.60
CA ASP A 458 11.65 22.13 -9.99
C ASP A 458 12.97 22.20 -9.22
N ARG A 459 13.44 23.42 -8.98
CA ARG A 459 14.65 23.69 -8.21
C ARG A 459 14.55 25.01 -7.45
N THR A 460 14.88 24.96 -6.17
CA THR A 460 15.06 26.14 -5.32
C THR A 460 16.52 26.28 -4.89
N GLU A 461 16.84 27.27 -4.06
CA GLU A 461 18.18 27.44 -3.49
C GLU A 461 18.60 26.22 -2.65
N ASP A 462 17.63 25.58 -1.98
CA ASP A 462 17.87 24.53 -0.98
C ASP A 462 17.37 23.15 -1.39
N CYS A 463 16.61 23.02 -2.48
CA CYS A 463 15.96 21.78 -2.87
C CYS A 463 16.02 21.52 -4.38
N ILE A 464 16.17 20.24 -4.74
CA ILE A 464 16.02 19.74 -6.11
C ILE A 464 14.90 18.71 -6.12
N TYR A 465 13.87 18.92 -6.94
CA TYR A 465 12.71 18.05 -7.02
C TYR A 465 12.84 17.15 -8.24
N LEU A 466 12.90 15.85 -7.98
CA LEU A 466 13.20 14.81 -8.96
C LEU A 466 12.05 13.81 -9.04
N VAL A 467 11.43 13.68 -10.20
CA VAL A 467 10.33 12.74 -10.42
C VAL A 467 10.83 11.55 -11.23
N ASP A 468 10.65 10.34 -10.70
CA ASP A 468 10.77 9.13 -11.51
C ASP A 468 9.44 8.87 -12.20
N VAL A 469 9.30 9.35 -13.43
CA VAL A 469 8.07 9.22 -14.23
C VAL A 469 7.65 7.75 -14.42
N SER A 470 8.61 6.83 -14.42
CA SER A 470 8.32 5.41 -14.60
C SER A 470 7.66 4.78 -13.37
N ARG A 471 7.94 5.30 -12.17
CA ARG A 471 7.44 4.80 -10.89
C ARG A 471 6.37 5.69 -10.26
N GLY A 472 6.25 6.95 -10.68
CA GLY A 472 5.33 7.92 -10.08
C GLY A 472 5.76 8.33 -8.67
N VAL A 473 7.06 8.40 -8.40
CA VAL A 473 7.59 8.78 -7.07
C VAL A 473 8.36 10.08 -7.15
N LEU A 474 8.36 10.83 -6.05
CA LEU A 474 9.11 12.07 -5.89
C LEU A 474 10.30 11.83 -4.96
N ILE A 475 11.47 12.29 -5.41
CA ILE A 475 12.68 12.44 -4.61
C ILE A 475 12.95 13.93 -4.45
N VAL A 476 13.19 14.36 -3.22
CA VAL A 476 13.63 15.73 -2.93
C VAL A 476 15.04 15.68 -2.36
N LEU A 477 16.00 16.26 -3.07
CA LEU A 477 17.35 16.46 -2.55
C LEU A 477 17.33 17.74 -1.70
N ASN A 478 17.09 17.61 -0.40
CA ASN A 478 16.98 18.73 0.54
C ASN A 478 18.36 19.08 1.11
N LEU A 479 19.02 20.05 0.47
CA LEU A 479 20.39 20.43 0.73
C LEU A 479 20.53 21.21 2.05
N ALA A 480 19.54 22.03 2.40
CA ALA A 480 19.54 22.76 3.67
C ALA A 480 19.50 21.82 4.89
N ARG A 481 18.75 20.72 4.77
CA ARG A 481 18.62 19.71 5.83
C ARG A 481 19.63 18.56 5.69
N ASN A 482 20.39 18.51 4.59
CA ASN A 482 21.26 17.40 4.23
C ASN A 482 20.55 16.05 4.25
N VAL A 483 19.35 15.97 3.66
CA VAL A 483 18.58 14.71 3.56
C VAL A 483 17.99 14.53 2.16
N VAL A 484 17.93 13.29 1.72
CA VAL A 484 17.09 12.86 0.61
C VAL A 484 15.73 12.51 1.18
N GLN A 485 14.68 13.13 0.65
CA GLN A 485 13.30 12.84 1.03
C GLN A 485 12.59 12.06 -0.08
N TYR A 486 11.61 11.25 0.30
CA TYR A 486 10.85 10.40 -0.60
C TYR A 486 9.35 10.59 -0.38
N ALA A 487 8.59 10.62 -1.48
CA ALA A 487 7.15 10.46 -1.48
C ALA A 487 6.72 9.43 -2.53
N SER A 488 5.75 8.60 -2.18
CA SER A 488 5.19 7.56 -3.07
C SER A 488 4.34 8.12 -4.21
N ASP A 489 4.03 9.40 -4.16
CA ASP A 489 3.25 10.17 -5.14
C ASP A 489 3.80 11.60 -5.14
N PRO A 490 3.93 12.30 -6.30
CA PRO A 490 4.39 13.69 -6.36
C PRO A 490 3.56 14.69 -5.55
N ASP A 491 2.30 14.39 -5.27
CA ASP A 491 1.38 15.25 -4.51
C ASP A 491 1.38 14.94 -2.99
N ALA A 492 2.10 13.89 -2.55
CA ALA A 492 2.17 13.50 -1.15
C ALA A 492 3.29 14.24 -0.39
N GLU A 493 3.14 14.37 0.94
CA GLU A 493 4.16 14.97 1.81
C GLU A 493 5.39 14.02 1.90
N PRO A 494 6.60 14.49 1.52
CA PRO A 494 7.78 13.66 1.52
C PRO A 494 8.36 13.45 2.92
N PHE A 495 8.83 12.23 3.21
CA PHE A 495 9.51 11.90 4.45
C PHE A 495 11.01 11.66 4.22
N ASP A 496 11.83 11.84 5.26
CA ASP A 496 13.28 11.70 5.15
C ASP A 496 13.68 10.23 4.94
N LEU A 497 14.50 9.96 3.93
CA LEU A 497 14.93 8.62 3.53
C LEU A 497 16.39 8.36 3.87
N TYR A 498 17.31 9.22 3.42
CA TYR A 498 18.76 9.09 3.64
C TYR A 498 19.40 10.43 4.01
N ASP A 499 20.46 10.40 4.81
CA ASP A 499 21.31 11.58 4.99
C ASP A 499 22.19 11.82 3.76
N ILE A 500 22.35 13.08 3.37
CA ILE A 500 23.31 13.55 2.37
C ILE A 500 24.64 13.83 3.09
N ILE A 501 25.71 13.19 2.61
CA ILE A 501 27.04 13.33 3.20
C ILE A 501 27.99 14.18 2.34
N SER A 502 27.66 14.40 1.06
CA SER A 502 28.45 15.22 0.15
C SER A 502 27.60 15.78 -0.99
N VAL A 503 27.97 16.97 -1.48
CA VAL A 503 27.39 17.66 -2.63
C VAL A 503 28.56 18.16 -3.48
N GLU A 504 28.57 17.81 -4.77
CA GLU A 504 29.63 18.15 -5.74
C GLU A 504 29.15 19.07 -6.86
#